data_AF-A0A0A0B8W6-F1
#
_entry.id   AF-A0A0A0B8W6-F1
#
_cell.length_a   1.000
_cell.length_b   1.000
_cell.length_c   1.000
_cell.angle_alpha   90.00
_cell.angle_beta   90.00
_cell.angle_gamma   90.00
#
_symmetry.space_group_name_H-M   'P 1'
#
loop_
_entity.id
_entity.type
_entity.pdbx_description
1 polymer ?
#
loop_
_entity_poly.entity_id
_entity_poly.type
_entity_poly.pdbx_seq_one_letter_code
_entity_poly.pdbx_strand_id
1 'polypeptide(L)'
;MTGPGPELARDAAGMPGAARAAAPLTYDALLLAGGRARRLGGVSKPDVVVSGRRLLAYALDAAASGPGGGARRTVVVAPGSVAVPGGVLRTLEEPPDGGPVAGIAAGLAALGRTG
;
A
#
# COMPACT_ATOMS: atom_id res chain seq x y z
N MET A 1 32.19 -44.12 -14.85
CA MET A 1 31.93 -43.59 -13.49
C MET A 1 32.19 -42.10 -13.54
N THR A 2 31.14 -41.37 -13.89
CA THR A 2 31.12 -39.95 -14.26
C THR A 2 31.16 -39.10 -12.99
N GLY A 3 32.18 -38.25 -12.84
CA GLY A 3 32.25 -37.29 -11.73
C GLY A 3 31.18 -36.18 -11.89
N PRO A 4 30.65 -35.62 -10.80
CA PRO A 4 29.73 -34.49 -10.89
C PRO A 4 30.46 -33.25 -11.42
N GLY A 5 29.85 -32.61 -12.42
CA GLY A 5 30.33 -31.39 -13.08
C GLY A 5 30.27 -30.16 -12.17
N PRO A 6 30.72 -28.99 -12.69
CA PRO A 6 30.83 -27.77 -11.89
C PRO A 6 29.45 -27.30 -11.43
N GLU A 7 29.36 -26.96 -10.15
CA GLU A 7 28.17 -26.37 -9.53
C GLU A 7 27.94 -24.98 -10.14
N LEU A 8 26.98 -24.91 -11.06
CA LEU A 8 26.55 -23.68 -11.71
C LEU A 8 26.01 -22.71 -10.66
N ALA A 9 26.74 -21.61 -10.49
CA ALA A 9 26.27 -20.40 -9.84
C ALA A 9 24.82 -20.11 -10.27
N ARG A 10 23.90 -20.06 -9.30
CA ARG A 10 22.54 -19.61 -9.57
C ARG A 10 22.59 -18.10 -9.75
N ASP A 11 22.62 -17.71 -11.02
CA ASP A 11 22.44 -16.34 -11.47
C ASP A 11 21.27 -15.68 -10.72
N ALA A 12 21.59 -14.61 -9.99
CA ALA A 12 20.62 -13.67 -9.41
C ALA A 12 20.01 -12.77 -10.50
N ALA A 13 19.68 -13.33 -11.66
CA ALA A 13 19.08 -12.62 -12.78
C ALA A 13 17.55 -12.69 -12.67
N GLY A 14 16.93 -11.66 -12.10
CA GLY A 14 15.48 -11.48 -12.22
C GLY A 14 14.75 -10.75 -11.09
N MET A 15 15.39 -9.87 -10.33
CA MET A 15 14.66 -8.87 -9.54
C MET A 15 14.66 -7.54 -10.32
N PRO A 16 13.54 -7.08 -10.87
CA PRO A 16 13.47 -5.75 -11.46
C PRO A 16 13.62 -4.70 -10.36
N GLY A 17 14.70 -3.92 -10.43
CA GLY A 17 14.85 -2.65 -9.71
C GLY A 17 15.79 -2.67 -8.50
N ALA A 18 17.04 -3.08 -8.66
CA ALA A 18 18.10 -2.54 -7.79
C ALA A 18 18.17 -1.03 -8.06
N ALA A 19 17.50 -0.23 -7.22
CA ALA A 19 17.49 1.22 -7.35
C ALA A 19 18.93 1.73 -7.31
N ARG A 20 19.40 2.29 -8.44
CA ARG A 20 20.52 3.23 -8.46
C ARG A 20 20.25 4.22 -7.33
N ALA A 21 21.16 4.36 -6.37
CA ALA A 21 20.95 5.12 -5.14
C ALA A 21 20.27 6.46 -5.46
N ALA A 22 18.95 6.47 -5.33
CA ALA A 22 18.14 7.63 -5.63
C ALA A 22 18.33 8.58 -4.46
N ALA A 23 18.48 9.87 -4.75
CA ALA A 23 18.40 10.89 -3.71
C ALA A 23 17.17 10.60 -2.83
N PRO A 24 17.25 10.78 -1.50
CA PRO A 24 16.19 10.38 -0.59
C PRO A 24 14.85 10.98 -1.05
N LEU A 25 13.97 10.09 -1.54
CA LEU A 25 12.67 10.49 -2.06
C LEU A 25 11.78 10.80 -0.87
N THR A 26 11.28 12.04 -0.84
CA THR A 26 10.30 12.46 0.15
C THR A 26 8.91 12.33 -0.47
N TYR A 27 8.01 11.61 0.19
CA TYR A 27 6.64 11.40 -0.30
C TYR A 27 5.62 11.23 0.83
N ASP A 28 4.34 11.41 0.48
CA ASP A 28 3.17 11.02 1.27
C ASP A 28 2.45 9.85 0.58
N ALA A 29 1.73 9.03 1.35
CA ALA A 29 1.03 7.85 0.86
C ALA A 29 -0.50 8.01 0.95
N LEU A 30 -1.18 7.67 -0.14
CA LEU A 30 -2.63 7.51 -0.19
C LEU A 30 -2.96 6.03 -0.44
N LEU A 31 -3.63 5.39 0.51
CA LEU A 31 -4.08 4.01 0.42
C LEU A 31 -5.58 3.97 0.12
N LEU A 32 -5.93 3.67 -1.13
CA LEU A 32 -7.33 3.50 -1.54
C LEU A 32 -7.86 2.15 -1.06
N ALA A 33 -8.64 2.17 0.02
CA ALA A 33 -9.19 1.00 0.69
C ALA A 33 -10.73 1.00 0.73
N GLY A 34 -11.37 1.87 -0.06
CA GLY A 34 -12.81 1.90 -0.26
C GLY A 34 -13.30 1.02 -1.41
N GLY A 35 -14.58 1.21 -1.75
CA GLY A 35 -15.27 0.48 -2.81
C GLY A 35 -15.94 -0.81 -2.32
N ARG A 36 -16.82 -1.34 -3.18
CA ARG A 36 -17.80 -2.38 -2.78
C ARG A 36 -17.29 -3.81 -2.80
N ALA A 37 -16.03 -4.03 -3.21
CA ALA A 37 -15.44 -5.36 -3.32
C ALA A 37 -16.35 -6.41 -4.00
N ARG A 38 -17.11 -6.02 -5.04
CA ARG A 38 -18.14 -6.87 -5.69
C ARG A 38 -17.60 -8.22 -6.18
N ARG A 39 -16.36 -8.23 -6.66
CA ARG A 39 -15.68 -9.46 -7.13
C ARG A 39 -15.28 -10.41 -5.99
N LEU A 40 -15.30 -9.94 -4.75
CA LEU A 40 -15.07 -10.71 -3.52
C LEU A 40 -16.39 -10.98 -2.77
N GLY A 41 -17.53 -10.93 -3.45
CA GLY A 41 -18.83 -11.17 -2.82
C GLY A 41 -19.26 -10.09 -1.83
N GLY A 42 -18.69 -8.88 -1.90
CA GLY A 42 -18.99 -7.78 -0.98
C GLY A 42 -18.17 -7.79 0.31
N VAL A 43 -17.25 -8.74 0.49
CA VAL A 43 -16.33 -8.76 1.63
C VAL A 43 -15.40 -7.55 1.58
N SER A 44 -15.22 -6.88 2.72
CA SER A 44 -14.26 -5.78 2.87
C SER A 44 -12.84 -6.23 2.51
N LYS A 45 -12.36 -5.86 1.32
CA LYS A 45 -10.99 -6.18 0.85
C LYS A 45 -9.89 -5.74 1.82
N PRO A 46 -9.89 -4.53 2.41
CA PRO A 46 -8.82 -4.14 3.35
C PRO A 46 -8.77 -5.05 4.59
N ASP A 47 -9.87 -5.69 4.95
CA ASP A 47 -9.97 -6.58 6.11
C ASP A 47 -9.74 -8.07 5.78
N VAL A 48 -9.57 -8.43 4.51
CA VAL A 48 -9.18 -9.79 4.11
C VAL A 48 -7.86 -10.16 4.78
N VAL A 49 -7.84 -11.31 5.43
CA VAL A 49 -6.64 -11.83 6.10
C VAL A 49 -5.82 -12.68 5.12
N VAL A 50 -4.54 -12.32 4.97
CA VAL A 50 -3.54 -13.07 4.21
C VAL A 50 -2.40 -13.35 5.16
N SER A 51 -1.93 -14.60 5.25
CA SER A 51 -0.83 -15.01 6.14
C SER A 51 -0.95 -14.46 7.58
N GLY A 52 -2.17 -14.48 8.13
CA GLY A 52 -2.46 -14.06 9.51
C GLY A 52 -2.61 -12.56 9.74
N ARG A 53 -2.48 -11.70 8.71
CA ARG A 53 -2.61 -10.25 8.85
C ARG A 53 -3.61 -9.67 7.84
N ARG A 54 -4.27 -8.57 8.19
CA ARG A 54 -5.18 -7.87 7.26
C ARG A 54 -4.42 -7.34 6.05
N LEU A 55 -5.03 -7.36 4.87
CA LEU A 55 -4.43 -6.86 3.63
C LEU A 55 -4.00 -5.38 3.77
N LEU A 56 -4.80 -4.57 4.47
CA LEU A 56 -4.46 -3.19 4.79
C LEU A 56 -3.18 -3.05 5.61
N ALA A 57 -2.88 -4.00 6.52
CA ALA A 57 -1.67 -3.95 7.34
C ALA A 57 -0.40 -4.07 6.49
N TYR A 58 -0.43 -4.91 5.45
CA TYR A 58 0.70 -5.01 4.50
C TYR A 58 0.92 -3.70 3.72
N ALA A 59 -0.16 -3.05 3.28
CA ALA A 59 -0.06 -1.79 2.57
C ALA A 59 0.48 -0.65 3.47
N LEU A 60 0.07 -0.63 4.74
CA LEU A 60 0.57 0.31 5.74
C LEU A 60 2.06 0.09 6.04
N ASP A 61 2.49 -1.15 6.22
CA ASP A 61 3.92 -1.48 6.43
C ASP A 61 4.77 -1.03 5.24
N ALA A 62 4.29 -1.27 4.01
CA ALA A 62 4.98 -0.87 2.80
C ALA A 62 5.10 0.66 2.69
N ALA A 63 4.05 1.39 3.08
CA ALA A 63 4.10 2.84 3.15
C ALA A 63 5.12 3.33 4.20
N ALA A 64 5.18 2.68 5.37
CA ALA A 64 6.06 3.04 6.47
C ALA A 64 7.55 2.67 6.26
N SER A 65 7.84 1.70 5.40
CA SER A 65 9.21 1.19 5.17
C SER A 65 9.73 1.42 3.74
N GLY A 66 9.01 2.22 2.95
CA GLY A 66 9.38 2.52 1.57
C GLY A 66 10.63 3.39 1.42
N PRO A 67 10.93 3.84 0.18
CA PRO A 67 12.14 4.60 -0.14
C PRO A 67 12.37 5.80 0.79
N GLY A 68 13.63 6.11 1.13
CA GLY A 68 13.92 7.26 2.00
C GLY A 68 13.45 7.12 3.46
N GLY A 69 13.06 5.92 3.90
CA GLY A 69 12.62 5.66 5.28
C GLY A 69 11.11 5.68 5.50
N GLY A 70 10.32 5.72 4.41
CA GLY A 70 8.87 5.66 4.45
C GLY A 70 8.18 6.98 4.17
N ALA A 71 6.85 6.90 4.02
CA ALA A 71 6.00 8.06 3.78
C ALA A 71 6.01 8.99 5.01
N ARG A 72 6.09 10.30 4.76
CA ARG A 72 5.99 11.30 5.83
C ARG A 72 4.60 11.31 6.44
N ARG A 73 3.57 11.12 5.62
CA ARG A 73 2.18 11.01 6.01
C ARG A 73 1.52 9.88 5.25
N THR A 74 0.54 9.24 5.90
CA THR A 74 -0.29 8.21 5.29
C THR A 74 -1.75 8.55 5.51
N VAL A 75 -2.54 8.51 4.43
CA VAL A 75 -4.01 8.60 4.46
C VAL A 75 -4.58 7.30 3.94
N VAL A 76 -5.50 6.70 4.69
CA VAL A 76 -6.35 5.61 4.23
C VAL A 76 -7.68 6.19 3.77
N VAL A 77 -8.01 5.99 2.49
CA VAL A 77 -9.31 6.37 1.93
C VAL A 77 -10.24 5.17 2.06
N ALA A 78 -11.05 5.15 3.11
CA ALA A 78 -11.91 4.01 3.47
C ALA A 78 -13.10 4.43 4.32
N PRO A 79 -14.21 3.67 4.28
CA PRO A 79 -15.38 3.93 5.12
C PRO A 79 -15.05 3.76 6.61
N GLY A 80 -15.90 4.34 7.46
CA GLY A 80 -15.70 4.35 8.91
C GLY A 80 -15.61 2.97 9.57
N SER A 81 -16.14 1.94 8.91
CA SER A 81 -16.08 0.54 9.33
C SER A 81 -14.70 -0.09 9.22
N VAL A 82 -13.79 0.47 8.42
CA VAL A 82 -12.41 -0.03 8.29
C VAL A 82 -11.56 0.53 9.42
N ALA A 83 -11.03 -0.36 10.26
CA ALA A 83 -10.14 0.02 11.35
C ALA A 83 -8.78 0.47 10.81
N VAL A 84 -8.37 1.69 11.17
CA VAL A 84 -7.11 2.33 10.77
C VAL A 84 -6.28 2.62 12.04
N PRO A 85 -4.97 2.30 12.07
CA PRO A 85 -4.12 2.56 13.25
C PRO A 85 -4.03 4.05 13.61
N GLY A 86 -3.74 4.33 14.88
CA GLY A 86 -3.44 5.70 15.34
C GLY A 86 -2.25 6.29 14.59
N GLY A 87 -2.28 7.61 14.35
CA GLY A 87 -1.25 8.32 13.58
C GLY A 87 -1.43 8.25 12.06
N VAL A 88 -2.33 7.42 11.55
CA VAL A 88 -2.71 7.37 10.12
C VAL A 88 -4.03 8.11 9.93
N LEU A 89 -4.08 9.00 8.94
CA LEU A 89 -5.30 9.76 8.64
C LEU A 89 -6.31 8.86 7.93
N ARG A 90 -7.62 9.08 8.18
CA ARG A 90 -8.70 8.43 7.45
C ARG A 90 -9.59 9.47 6.77
N THR A 91 -9.99 9.19 5.53
CA THR A 91 -10.99 9.97 4.81
C THR A 91 -11.85 9.06 3.94
N LEU A 92 -12.95 9.59 3.41
CA LEU A 92 -13.76 8.96 2.37
C LEU A 92 -14.26 10.06 1.43
N GLU A 93 -14.53 9.74 0.18
CA GLU A 93 -15.25 10.63 -0.74
C GLU A 93 -16.71 10.85 -0.30
N GLU A 94 -17.26 12.01 -0.67
CA GLU A 94 -18.66 12.36 -0.47
C GLU A 94 -19.26 12.85 -1.80
N PRO A 95 -20.35 12.25 -2.31
CA PRO A 95 -21.02 11.06 -1.79
C PRO A 95 -20.15 9.79 -1.91
N PRO A 96 -20.39 8.77 -1.06
CA PRO A 96 -19.65 7.52 -1.13
C PRO A 96 -19.87 6.80 -2.47
N ASP A 97 -18.92 5.93 -2.84
CA ASP A 97 -18.92 5.14 -4.09
C ASP A 97 -18.70 5.96 -5.38
N GLY A 98 -18.15 7.18 -5.27
CA GLY A 98 -17.76 8.02 -6.42
C GLY A 98 -16.60 7.47 -7.26
N GLY A 99 -15.96 6.40 -6.80
CA GLY A 99 -14.90 5.69 -7.51
C GLY A 99 -13.49 6.20 -7.21
N PRO A 100 -12.46 5.63 -7.86
CA PRO A 100 -11.05 5.87 -7.48
C PRO A 100 -10.63 7.34 -7.54
N VAL A 101 -11.10 8.08 -8.55
CA VAL A 101 -10.74 9.49 -8.72
C VAL A 101 -11.32 10.36 -7.60
N ALA A 102 -12.58 10.13 -7.21
CA ALA A 102 -13.20 10.81 -6.08
C ALA A 102 -12.46 10.48 -4.76
N GLY A 103 -12.07 9.22 -4.57
CA GLY A 103 -11.27 8.80 -3.42
C GLY A 103 -9.89 9.47 -3.37
N ILE A 104 -9.21 9.61 -4.51
CA ILE A 104 -7.93 10.34 -4.60
C ILE A 104 -8.13 11.81 -4.22
N ALA A 105 -9.17 12.47 -4.75
CA ALA A 105 -9.47 13.86 -4.41
C ALA A 105 -9.69 14.05 -2.90
N ALA A 106 -10.46 13.16 -2.27
CA ALA A 106 -10.66 13.16 -0.82
C ALA A 106 -9.33 12.95 -0.06
N GLY A 107 -8.49 12.03 -0.52
CA GLY A 107 -7.16 11.77 0.02
C GLY A 107 -6.24 12.99 -0.03
N LEU A 108 -6.13 13.64 -1.19
CA LEU A 108 -5.33 14.84 -1.38
C LEU A 108 -5.84 16.00 -0.50
N ALA A 109 -7.16 16.18 -0.41
CA ALA A 109 -7.74 17.18 0.48
C ALA A 109 -7.39 16.92 1.95
N ALA A 110 -7.33 15.65 2.38
CA ALA A 110 -6.91 15.30 3.73
C ALA A 110 -5.43 15.61 4.01
N LEU A 111 -4.55 15.40 3.03
CA LEU A 111 -3.14 15.79 3.13
C LEU A 111 -2.98 17.32 3.24
N GLY A 112 -3.73 18.08 2.42
CA GLY A 112 -3.65 19.54 2.33
C GLY A 112 -4.20 20.31 3.54
N ARG A 113 -5.10 19.72 4.34
CA ARG A 113 -5.64 20.34 5.57
C ARG A 113 -4.65 20.42 6.75
N THR A 114 -3.43 19.90 6.57
CA THR A 114 -2.43 19.77 7.63
C THR A 114 -1.19 20.63 7.34
N GLY A 115 -1.41 21.79 6.71
CA GLY A 115 -0.42 22.82 6.38
C GLY A 115 -0.71 24.11 7.11
#